data_AF-G9KCF8-F1
#
_entry.id   AF-G9KCF8-F1
#
_cell.length_a   1.000
_cell.length_b   1.000
_cell.length_c   1.000
_cell.angle_alpha   90.00
_cell.angle_beta   90.00
_cell.angle_gamma   90.00
#
_symmetry.space_group_name_H-M   'P 1'
#
loop_
_entity.id
_entity.type
_entity.pdbx_description
1 polymer ?
#
loop_
_entity_poly.entity_id
_entity_poly.type
_entity_poly.pdbx_seq_one_letter_code
_entity_poly.pdbx_strand_id
1 'polypeptide(L)'
;GYGCWDHYYESDTLLHSLQVLAALLESPVTRDIICDVGMPVMHKNVRYNCRVIFLNGKILLIRPKMALANEGNYRELRWFTPWSRSRQTEEYFLPRMIQDVTQQETVPFGDAVLATRDTCIGSEICEELWTPRSPHVDMGLDGVEIFTNASGSHHVLRKAHTRVDLVTTATAKNGGIYLLANQKGCDGDRLYYDGCALIAMNGCIFAQGSQFSLDDVEVLVATLDLEDVRSHRAEISSRNLAASKVSPYPRVKVDFALSCREDLLEPPSEPIEWTYHSPEEEISLGPACWLWDFLRRSGQ
;
A
#
# COMPACT_ATOMS: atom_id res chain seq x y z
N GLY A 1 13.54 -4.18 2.52
CA GLY A 1 13.58 -2.81 1.96
C GLY A 1 13.31 -2.88 0.47
N TYR A 2 12.99 -1.75 -0.17
CA TYR A 2 12.71 -1.70 -1.60
C TYR A 2 13.98 -1.90 -2.46
N GLY A 3 15.09 -1.24 -2.11
CA GLY A 3 16.34 -1.20 -2.85
C GLY A 3 17.28 -2.41 -2.68
N CYS A 4 16.78 -3.65 -2.75
CA CYS A 4 17.65 -4.85 -2.69
C CYS A 4 18.41 -5.13 -4.00
N TRP A 5 18.03 -4.48 -5.12
CA TRP A 5 18.66 -4.66 -6.43
C TRP A 5 18.80 -6.14 -6.83
N ASP A 6 19.98 -6.56 -7.27
CA ASP A 6 20.23 -7.93 -7.74
C ASP A 6 20.16 -9.00 -6.64
N HIS A 7 20.12 -8.61 -5.35
CA HIS A 7 19.80 -9.56 -4.28
C HIS A 7 18.39 -10.14 -4.41
N TYR A 8 17.48 -9.53 -5.17
CA TYR A 8 16.20 -10.16 -5.50
C TYR A 8 16.36 -11.46 -6.32
N TYR A 9 17.50 -11.68 -6.98
CA TYR A 9 17.81 -12.97 -7.63
C TYR A 9 18.17 -14.08 -6.65
N GLU A 10 18.70 -13.71 -5.48
CA GLU A 10 19.12 -14.64 -4.45
C GLU A 10 17.90 -15.21 -3.73
N SER A 11 17.86 -16.54 -3.59
CA SER A 11 16.77 -17.23 -2.88
C SER A 11 16.65 -16.80 -1.42
N ASP A 12 17.77 -16.38 -0.83
CA ASP A 12 17.86 -15.98 0.57
C ASP A 12 17.00 -14.76 0.87
N THR A 13 16.86 -13.83 -0.10
CA THR A 13 15.93 -12.70 0.03
C THR A 13 14.48 -13.17 0.20
N LEU A 14 14.07 -14.21 -0.52
CA LEU A 14 12.72 -14.78 -0.40
C LEU A 14 12.58 -15.54 0.94
N LEU A 15 13.57 -16.35 1.30
CA LEU A 15 13.58 -17.13 2.53
C LEU A 15 13.52 -16.24 3.78
N HIS A 16 14.37 -15.23 3.87
CA HIS A 16 14.41 -14.34 5.02
C HIS A 16 13.17 -13.44 5.09
N SER A 17 12.59 -13.08 3.94
CA SER A 17 11.29 -12.39 3.93
C SER A 17 10.18 -13.27 4.52
N LEU A 18 10.17 -14.57 4.22
CA LEU A 18 9.22 -15.53 4.81
C LEU A 18 9.45 -15.74 6.31
N GLN A 19 10.71 -15.73 6.77
CA GLN A 19 11.04 -15.79 8.19
C GLN A 19 10.51 -14.56 8.95
N VAL A 20 10.68 -13.37 8.38
CA VAL A 20 10.13 -12.14 8.95
C VAL A 20 8.60 -12.19 8.94
N LEU A 21 7.97 -12.67 7.86
CA LEU A 21 6.52 -12.85 7.80
C LEU A 21 6.03 -13.82 8.89
N ALA A 22 6.71 -14.94 9.12
CA ALA A 22 6.38 -15.86 10.21
C ALA A 22 6.43 -15.17 11.59
N ALA A 23 7.49 -14.40 11.85
CA ALA A 23 7.62 -13.64 13.08
C ALA A 23 6.50 -12.59 13.26
N LEU A 24 6.06 -11.95 12.18
CA LEU A 24 4.92 -11.03 12.21
C LEU A 24 3.60 -11.76 12.49
N LEU A 25 3.36 -12.92 11.86
CA LEU A 25 2.15 -13.72 12.06
C LEU A 25 1.99 -14.26 13.48
N GLU A 26 3.11 -14.61 14.14
CA GLU A 26 3.13 -15.08 15.53
C GLU A 26 3.08 -13.94 16.55
N SER A 27 3.36 -12.71 16.13
CA SER A 27 3.49 -11.57 17.03
C SER A 27 2.15 -11.22 17.68
N PRO A 28 2.10 -11.07 19.02
CA PRO A 28 0.87 -10.66 19.69
C PRO A 28 0.44 -9.23 19.35
N VAL A 29 1.34 -8.38 18.82
CA VAL A 29 1.03 -6.98 18.48
C VAL A 29 0.21 -6.84 17.20
N THR A 30 0.13 -7.87 16.36
CA THR A 30 -0.65 -7.87 15.12
C THR A 30 -2.03 -8.51 15.30
N ARG A 31 -2.49 -8.64 16.55
CA ARG A 31 -3.83 -9.14 16.85
C ARG A 31 -4.87 -8.04 16.65
N ASP A 32 -6.01 -8.43 16.11
CA ASP A 32 -7.19 -7.60 15.88
C ASP A 32 -6.91 -6.33 15.05
N ILE A 33 -5.92 -6.44 14.16
CA ILE A 33 -5.59 -5.43 13.14
C ILE A 33 -5.26 -6.13 11.83
N ILE A 34 -5.82 -5.64 10.72
CA ILE A 34 -5.42 -6.11 9.39
C ILE A 34 -4.05 -5.50 9.07
N CYS A 35 -3.08 -6.37 8.77
CA CYS A 35 -1.73 -5.97 8.40
C CYS A 35 -1.50 -6.21 6.90
N ASP A 36 -1.09 -5.17 6.18
CA ASP A 36 -0.69 -5.23 4.78
C ASP A 36 0.83 -4.97 4.69
N VAL A 37 1.63 -6.00 4.35
CA VAL A 37 3.10 -5.90 4.28
C VAL A 37 3.64 -6.27 2.90
N GLY A 38 4.81 -5.73 2.53
CA GLY A 38 5.42 -5.96 1.21
C GLY A 38 6.57 -6.96 1.26
N MET A 39 6.60 -7.92 0.35
CA MET A 39 7.74 -8.82 0.17
C MET A 39 7.79 -9.43 -1.25
N PRO A 40 8.97 -9.88 -1.73
CA PRO A 40 9.04 -10.67 -2.95
C PRO A 40 8.45 -12.07 -2.71
N VAL A 41 7.60 -12.53 -3.64
CA VAL A 41 7.01 -13.88 -3.60
C VAL A 41 7.23 -14.57 -4.94
N MET A 42 7.58 -15.85 -4.90
CA MET A 42 7.70 -16.67 -6.10
C MET A 42 6.52 -17.62 -6.21
N HIS A 43 5.67 -17.41 -7.22
CA HIS A 43 4.52 -18.27 -7.52
C HIS A 43 4.75 -18.99 -8.84
N LYS A 44 4.67 -20.32 -8.84
CA LYS A 44 4.91 -21.17 -10.04
C LYS A 44 6.19 -20.81 -10.80
N ASN A 45 7.30 -20.65 -10.08
CA ASN A 45 8.62 -20.23 -10.59
C ASN A 45 8.68 -18.81 -11.21
N VAL A 46 7.68 -17.96 -10.96
CA VAL A 46 7.68 -16.56 -11.38
C VAL A 46 7.74 -15.66 -10.16
N ARG A 47 8.65 -14.69 -10.15
CA ARG A 47 8.84 -13.76 -9.03
C ARG A 47 7.98 -12.51 -9.21
N TYR A 48 7.25 -12.16 -8.16
CA TYR A 48 6.35 -11.01 -8.10
C TYR A 48 6.73 -10.11 -6.92
N ASN A 49 6.54 -8.81 -7.09
CA ASN A 49 6.50 -7.85 -6.00
C ASN A 49 5.09 -7.90 -5.39
N CYS A 50 4.94 -8.29 -4.13
CA CYS A 50 3.63 -8.61 -3.56
C CYS A 50 3.33 -7.82 -2.30
N ARG A 51 2.03 -7.60 -2.10
CA ARG A 51 1.44 -7.34 -0.79
C ARG A 51 0.98 -8.66 -0.20
N VAL A 52 1.30 -8.90 1.06
CA VAL A 52 0.81 -10.03 1.86
C VAL A 52 -0.06 -9.45 2.95
N ILE A 53 -1.36 -9.70 2.86
CA ILE A 53 -2.34 -9.16 3.80
C ILE A 53 -2.76 -10.28 4.76
N PHE A 54 -2.66 -10.03 6.06
CA PHE A 54 -2.96 -11.01 7.09
C PHE A 54 -3.71 -10.38 8.27
N LEU A 55 -4.41 -11.24 9.02
CA LEU A 55 -5.15 -10.89 10.23
C LEU A 55 -5.12 -12.09 11.18
N ASN A 56 -4.82 -11.85 12.47
CA ASN A 56 -4.91 -12.88 13.52
C ASN A 56 -4.17 -14.18 13.16
N GLY A 57 -2.94 -14.06 12.64
CA GLY A 57 -2.10 -15.20 12.27
C GLY A 57 -2.55 -15.95 11.01
N LYS A 58 -3.53 -15.44 10.26
CA LYS A 58 -3.99 -16.02 8.98
C LYS A 58 -3.70 -15.06 7.83
N ILE A 59 -3.12 -15.58 6.76
CA ILE A 59 -2.93 -14.83 5.52
C ILE A 59 -4.27 -14.83 4.77
N LEU A 60 -4.75 -13.64 4.42
CA LEU A 60 -6.01 -13.40 3.74
C LEU A 60 -5.83 -13.40 2.22
N LEU A 61 -4.81 -12.68 1.72
CA LEU A 61 -4.56 -12.46 0.30
C LEU A 61 -3.09 -12.15 0.06
N ILE A 62 -2.52 -12.71 -1.00
CA ILE A 62 -1.26 -12.25 -1.59
C ILE A 62 -1.57 -11.53 -2.91
N ARG A 63 -1.40 -10.21 -2.94
CA ARG A 63 -1.68 -9.37 -4.13
C ARG A 63 -0.37 -9.02 -4.85
N PRO A 64 -0.06 -9.64 -6.00
CA PRO A 64 1.10 -9.30 -6.81
C PRO A 64 0.89 -7.99 -7.58
N LYS A 65 1.95 -7.19 -7.74
CA LYS A 65 1.98 -5.97 -8.55
C LYS A 65 1.73 -6.26 -10.03
N MET A 66 0.88 -5.46 -10.65
CA MET A 66 0.41 -5.61 -12.03
C MET A 66 1.10 -4.62 -12.99
N ALA A 67 1.54 -3.47 -12.50
CA ALA A 67 2.32 -2.50 -13.25
C ALA A 67 3.69 -2.27 -12.59
N LEU A 68 4.76 -2.58 -13.32
CA LEU A 68 6.13 -2.48 -12.80
C LEU A 68 6.80 -1.19 -13.28
N ALA A 69 7.50 -0.52 -12.35
CA ALA A 69 8.26 0.68 -12.65
C ALA A 69 9.56 0.32 -13.39
N ASN A 70 9.78 0.91 -14.57
CA ASN A 70 10.94 0.62 -15.40
C ASN A 70 11.51 1.88 -16.10
N GLU A 71 11.41 3.02 -15.43
CA GLU A 71 11.89 4.32 -15.89
C GLU A 71 12.88 4.94 -14.89
N GLY A 72 13.85 5.70 -15.41
CA GLY A 72 14.84 6.41 -14.58
C GLY A 72 15.65 5.46 -13.70
N ASN A 73 15.56 5.64 -12.38
CA ASN A 73 16.25 4.78 -11.40
C ASN A 73 15.56 3.42 -11.18
N TYR A 74 14.29 3.29 -11.61
CA TYR A 74 13.51 2.06 -11.44
C TYR A 74 13.73 1.09 -12.60
N ARG A 75 13.84 -0.20 -12.26
CA ARG A 75 14.03 -1.30 -13.21
C ARG A 75 13.46 -2.61 -12.71
N GLU A 76 12.24 -2.55 -12.16
CA GLU A 76 11.59 -3.69 -11.50
C GLU A 76 11.46 -4.91 -12.41
N LEU A 77 11.29 -4.71 -13.72
CA LEU A 77 11.23 -5.79 -14.73
C LEU A 77 12.50 -6.63 -14.79
N ARG A 78 13.61 -6.15 -14.24
CA ARG A 78 14.85 -6.94 -14.10
C ARG A 78 14.62 -8.15 -13.18
N TRP A 79 13.85 -7.99 -12.10
CA TRP A 79 13.74 -8.99 -11.04
C TRP A 79 12.33 -9.59 -10.91
N PHE A 80 11.31 -8.83 -11.29
CA PHE A 80 9.90 -9.16 -11.12
C PHE A 80 9.16 -9.24 -12.45
N THR A 81 8.06 -9.99 -12.45
CA THR A 81 7.10 -10.07 -13.55
C THR A 81 5.78 -9.44 -13.12
N PRO A 82 5.10 -8.64 -13.96
CA PRO A 82 3.77 -8.13 -13.64
C PRO A 82 2.76 -9.28 -13.60
N TRP A 83 1.81 -9.21 -12.67
CA TRP A 83 0.64 -10.09 -12.72
C TRP A 83 -0.28 -9.70 -13.88
N SER A 84 -0.45 -10.62 -14.84
CA SER A 84 -1.19 -10.37 -16.08
C SER A 84 -2.62 -10.89 -16.09
N ARG A 85 -3.04 -11.65 -15.06
CA ARG A 85 -4.39 -12.23 -14.97
C ARG A 85 -5.30 -11.32 -14.14
N SER A 86 -5.65 -10.18 -14.74
CA SER A 86 -6.57 -9.21 -14.12
C SER A 86 -7.89 -9.86 -13.71
N ARG A 87 -8.41 -9.48 -12.53
CA ARG A 87 -9.65 -10.02 -11.91
C ARG A 87 -9.65 -11.53 -11.68
N GLN A 88 -8.47 -12.13 -11.53
CA GLN A 88 -8.33 -13.57 -11.28
C GLN A 88 -7.39 -13.82 -10.11
N THR A 89 -7.65 -14.93 -9.43
CA THR A 89 -6.80 -15.46 -8.37
C THR A 89 -6.45 -16.91 -8.67
N GLU A 90 -5.34 -17.35 -8.09
CA GLU A 90 -4.90 -18.73 -8.03
C GLU A 90 -4.66 -19.13 -6.58
N GLU A 91 -4.63 -20.43 -6.33
CA GLU A 91 -4.14 -20.94 -5.05
C GLU A 91 -2.61 -20.87 -5.02
N TYR A 92 -2.08 -20.19 -4.01
CA TYR A 92 -0.66 -20.20 -3.68
C TYR A 92 -0.41 -21.17 -2.53
N PHE A 93 0.45 -22.15 -2.76
CA PHE A 93 0.87 -23.10 -1.73
C PHE A 93 1.84 -22.43 -0.78
N LEU A 94 1.47 -22.36 0.49
CA LEU A 94 2.29 -21.76 1.53
C LEU A 94 3.51 -22.65 1.83
N PRO A 95 4.72 -22.07 2.03
CA PRO A 95 5.88 -22.81 2.51
C PRO A 95 5.59 -23.45 3.87
N ARG A 96 6.20 -24.61 4.16
CA ARG A 96 5.92 -25.39 5.37
C ARG A 96 6.01 -24.56 6.65
N MET A 97 7.01 -23.69 6.76
CA MET A 97 7.17 -22.80 7.92
C MET A 97 5.97 -21.86 8.15
N ILE A 98 5.33 -21.41 7.07
CA ILE A 98 4.13 -20.56 7.17
C ILE A 98 2.93 -21.45 7.48
N GLN A 99 2.81 -22.64 6.89
CA GLN A 99 1.73 -23.57 7.21
C GLN A 99 1.73 -23.97 8.70
N ASP A 100 2.91 -24.19 9.29
CA ASP A 100 3.02 -24.56 10.70
C ASP A 100 2.52 -23.44 11.63
N VAL A 101 2.71 -22.16 11.24
CA VAL A 101 2.21 -20.99 11.99
C VAL A 101 0.72 -20.73 11.71
N THR A 102 0.33 -20.68 10.43
CA THR A 102 -1.00 -20.24 10.02
C THR A 102 -2.02 -21.35 9.98
N GLN A 103 -1.62 -22.62 9.94
CA GLN A 103 -2.51 -23.77 9.69
C GLN A 103 -3.33 -23.60 8.40
N GLN A 104 -2.73 -23.03 7.36
CA GLN A 104 -3.31 -22.90 6.01
C GLN A 104 -2.40 -23.63 5.02
N GLU A 105 -2.98 -24.45 4.15
CA GLU A 105 -2.23 -25.10 3.06
C GLU A 105 -2.01 -24.13 1.90
N THR A 106 -3.07 -23.43 1.50
CA THR A 106 -3.09 -22.48 0.39
C THR A 106 -3.74 -21.16 0.80
N VAL A 107 -3.45 -20.11 0.02
CA VAL A 107 -4.08 -18.80 0.12
C VAL A 107 -4.37 -18.23 -1.27
N PRO A 108 -5.34 -17.31 -1.41
CA PRO A 108 -5.56 -16.59 -2.66
C PRO A 108 -4.33 -15.78 -3.06
N PHE A 109 -3.90 -15.92 -4.32
CA PHE A 109 -2.84 -15.14 -4.95
C PHE A 109 -3.34 -14.53 -6.25
N GLY A 110 -3.33 -13.21 -6.35
CA GLY A 110 -3.76 -12.52 -7.57
C GLY A 110 -4.52 -11.23 -7.29
N ASP A 111 -5.38 -10.87 -8.23
CA ASP A 111 -6.08 -9.58 -8.25
C ASP A 111 -7.46 -9.71 -7.63
N ALA A 112 -7.55 -9.40 -6.33
CA ALA A 112 -8.74 -9.53 -5.50
C ALA A 112 -8.83 -8.40 -4.47
N VAL A 113 -10.00 -8.28 -3.83
CA VAL A 113 -10.30 -7.30 -2.78
C VAL A 113 -10.76 -8.01 -1.51
N LEU A 114 -10.58 -7.36 -0.35
CA LEU A 114 -11.04 -7.88 0.93
C LEU A 114 -12.44 -7.34 1.22
N ALA A 115 -13.39 -8.25 1.45
CA ALA A 115 -14.74 -7.92 1.87
C ALA A 115 -14.90 -8.28 3.36
N THR A 116 -14.90 -7.25 4.20
CA THR A 116 -15.13 -7.36 5.64
C THR A 116 -16.62 -7.28 5.95
N ARG A 117 -17.02 -7.30 7.22
CA ARG A 117 -18.44 -7.21 7.62
C ARG A 117 -19.06 -5.84 7.29
N ASP A 118 -18.25 -4.79 7.31
CA ASP A 118 -18.71 -3.40 7.24
C ASP A 118 -18.11 -2.59 6.09
N THR A 119 -17.01 -3.03 5.47
CA THR A 119 -16.38 -2.34 4.33
C THR A 119 -15.66 -3.28 3.34
N CYS A 120 -15.17 -2.70 2.24
CA CYS A 120 -14.38 -3.37 1.22
C CYS A 120 -13.05 -2.63 0.97
N ILE A 121 -11.94 -3.36 1.02
CA ILE A 121 -10.56 -2.84 0.94
C ILE A 121 -9.86 -3.40 -0.30
N GLY A 122 -9.28 -2.52 -1.10
CA GLY A 122 -8.48 -2.88 -2.28
C GLY A 122 -7.04 -2.40 -2.14
N SER A 123 -6.12 -3.09 -2.81
CA SER A 123 -4.68 -2.74 -2.79
C SER A 123 -4.19 -2.33 -4.17
N GLU A 124 -3.62 -1.14 -4.23
CA GLU A 124 -2.88 -0.58 -5.35
C GLU A 124 -1.39 -0.51 -4.94
N ILE A 125 -0.45 -0.65 -5.86
CA ILE A 125 0.98 -0.68 -5.48
C ILE A 125 1.78 0.36 -6.27
N CYS A 126 2.21 1.41 -5.59
CA CYS A 126 3.15 2.42 -6.08
C CYS A 126 2.78 2.96 -7.47
N GLU A 127 3.52 2.54 -8.50
CA GLU A 127 3.37 2.93 -9.90
C GLU A 127 1.96 2.68 -10.46
N GLU A 128 1.20 1.71 -9.92
CA GLU A 128 -0.16 1.41 -10.36
C GLU A 128 -1.08 2.66 -10.32
N LEU A 129 -0.87 3.59 -9.37
CA LEU A 129 -1.58 4.87 -9.27
C LEU A 129 -1.44 5.73 -10.53
N TRP A 130 -0.26 5.70 -11.16
CA TRP A 130 0.14 6.56 -12.28
C TRP A 130 -0.27 6.00 -13.64
N THR A 131 -0.73 4.74 -13.66
CA THR A 131 -1.03 4.05 -14.92
C THR A 131 -2.31 4.60 -15.57
N PRO A 132 -2.44 4.56 -16.91
CA PRO A 132 -3.65 5.08 -17.58
C PRO A 132 -4.96 4.39 -17.18
N ARG A 133 -4.88 3.16 -16.66
CA ARG A 133 -6.02 2.38 -16.16
C ARG A 133 -5.70 1.87 -14.76
N SER A 134 -5.49 2.80 -13.82
CA SER A 134 -5.17 2.48 -12.44
C SER A 134 -6.22 1.58 -11.79
N PRO A 135 -5.81 0.59 -10.96
CA PRO A 135 -6.72 -0.33 -10.27
C PRO A 135 -7.84 0.35 -9.48
N HIS A 136 -7.56 1.50 -8.82
CA HIS A 136 -8.55 2.21 -8.01
C HIS A 136 -9.81 2.61 -8.79
N VAL A 137 -9.73 2.81 -10.11
CA VAL A 137 -10.88 3.16 -10.95
C VAL A 137 -11.90 2.03 -10.93
N ASP A 138 -11.49 0.83 -11.34
CA ASP A 138 -12.39 -0.32 -11.39
C ASP A 138 -12.73 -0.82 -9.98
N MET A 139 -11.81 -0.72 -9.02
CA MET A 139 -12.09 -1.06 -7.62
C MET A 139 -13.20 -0.16 -7.05
N GLY A 140 -13.11 1.15 -7.27
CA GLY A 140 -14.13 2.11 -6.83
C GLY A 140 -15.48 1.91 -7.52
N LEU A 141 -15.47 1.51 -8.80
CA LEU A 141 -16.69 1.11 -9.51
C LEU A 141 -17.30 -0.19 -8.97
N ASP A 142 -16.49 -1.16 -8.53
CA ASP A 142 -16.97 -2.38 -7.85
C ASP A 142 -17.33 -2.15 -6.37
N GLY A 143 -17.26 -0.90 -5.89
CA GLY A 143 -17.67 -0.52 -4.55
C GLY A 143 -16.63 -0.74 -3.46
N VAL A 144 -15.33 -0.87 -3.80
CA VAL A 144 -14.24 -0.76 -2.83
C VAL A 144 -14.26 0.63 -2.21
N GLU A 145 -14.27 0.73 -0.88
CA GLU A 145 -14.39 2.01 -0.15
C GLU A 145 -13.02 2.51 0.33
N ILE A 146 -12.08 1.60 0.61
CA ILE A 146 -10.73 1.90 1.09
C ILE A 146 -9.70 1.36 0.11
N PHE A 147 -8.75 2.20 -0.30
CA PHE A 147 -7.62 1.83 -1.15
C PHE A 147 -6.31 1.96 -0.36
N THR A 148 -5.51 0.90 -0.31
CA THR A 148 -4.13 0.97 0.22
C THR A 148 -3.14 1.11 -0.94
N ASN A 149 -2.20 2.04 -0.84
CA ASN A 149 -1.08 2.19 -1.75
C ASN A 149 0.25 2.12 -1.00
N ALA A 150 0.96 1.01 -1.19
CA ALA A 150 2.31 0.87 -0.68
C ALA A 150 3.34 1.27 -1.74
N SER A 151 4.15 2.29 -1.40
CA SER A 151 5.11 2.93 -2.28
C SER A 151 6.56 2.76 -1.83
N GLY A 152 7.46 2.80 -2.82
CA GLY A 152 8.91 2.92 -2.65
C GLY A 152 9.42 4.05 -3.53
N SER A 153 8.85 5.25 -3.36
CA SER A 153 9.08 6.40 -4.22
C SER A 153 10.20 7.28 -3.68
N HIS A 154 11.27 7.45 -4.46
CA HIS A 154 12.40 8.32 -4.07
C HIS A 154 12.11 9.80 -4.29
N HIS A 155 12.83 10.63 -3.53
CA HIS A 155 12.87 12.07 -3.62
C HIS A 155 13.27 12.52 -5.03
N VAL A 156 12.48 13.41 -5.60
CA VAL A 156 12.85 14.22 -6.75
C VAL A 156 12.47 15.65 -6.41
N LEU A 157 13.44 16.57 -6.52
CA LEU A 157 13.24 17.98 -6.17
C LEU A 157 11.99 18.53 -6.89
N ARG A 158 11.09 19.15 -6.13
CA ARG A 158 9.80 19.73 -6.57
C ARG A 158 8.77 18.72 -7.08
N LYS A 159 8.90 17.41 -6.85
CA LYS A 159 7.92 16.39 -7.32
C LYS A 159 6.77 16.10 -6.34
N ALA A 160 6.91 16.46 -5.06
CA ALA A 160 5.97 16.04 -4.01
C ALA A 160 4.50 16.34 -4.34
N HIS A 161 4.22 17.54 -4.88
CA HIS A 161 2.87 17.97 -5.28
C HIS A 161 2.19 17.00 -6.25
N THR A 162 2.91 16.42 -7.21
CA THR A 162 2.31 15.51 -8.19
C THR A 162 1.73 14.26 -7.53
N ARG A 163 2.36 13.75 -6.45
CA ARG A 163 1.86 12.59 -5.70
C ARG A 163 0.57 12.94 -4.96
N VAL A 164 0.56 14.09 -4.29
CA VAL A 164 -0.61 14.60 -3.56
C VAL A 164 -1.77 14.82 -4.54
N ASP A 165 -1.52 15.53 -5.63
CA ASP A 165 -2.54 15.84 -6.66
C ASP A 165 -3.18 14.59 -7.25
N LEU A 166 -2.40 13.53 -7.49
CA LEU A 166 -2.94 12.27 -8.00
C LEU A 166 -3.85 11.57 -7.00
N VAL A 167 -3.46 11.48 -5.73
CA VAL A 167 -4.30 10.83 -4.72
C VAL A 167 -5.57 11.66 -4.47
N THR A 168 -5.43 12.98 -4.38
CA THR A 168 -6.55 13.91 -4.26
C THR A 168 -7.51 13.77 -5.44
N THR A 169 -6.99 13.74 -6.67
CA THR A 169 -7.82 13.59 -7.88
C THR A 169 -8.48 12.21 -7.95
N ALA A 170 -7.77 11.14 -7.58
CA ALA A 170 -8.30 9.78 -7.59
C ALA A 170 -9.49 9.64 -6.64
N THR A 171 -9.38 10.19 -5.43
CA THR A 171 -10.44 10.16 -4.42
C THR A 171 -11.57 11.14 -4.73
N ALA A 172 -11.28 12.33 -5.29
CA ALA A 172 -12.32 13.28 -5.71
C ALA A 172 -13.19 12.72 -6.85
N LYS A 173 -12.58 11.97 -7.79
CA LYS A 173 -13.29 11.45 -8.96
C LYS A 173 -14.11 10.20 -8.66
N ASN A 174 -13.58 9.29 -7.86
CA ASN A 174 -14.21 7.99 -7.61
C ASN A 174 -14.92 7.92 -6.24
N GLY A 175 -14.65 8.86 -5.33
CA GLY A 175 -14.95 8.74 -3.91
C GLY A 175 -14.13 7.63 -3.24
N GLY A 176 -14.10 7.65 -1.92
CA GLY A 176 -13.42 6.64 -1.10
C GLY A 176 -12.22 7.19 -0.35
N ILE A 177 -11.71 6.35 0.55
CA ILE A 177 -10.57 6.62 1.41
C ILE A 177 -9.32 6.02 0.76
N TYR A 178 -8.24 6.77 0.71
CA TYR A 178 -6.99 6.36 0.09
C TYR A 178 -5.84 6.54 1.08
N LEU A 179 -5.17 5.44 1.40
CA LEU A 179 -4.03 5.39 2.30
C LEU A 179 -2.78 5.21 1.45
N LEU A 180 -1.85 6.16 1.49
CA LEU A 180 -0.55 6.01 0.88
C LEU A 180 0.50 5.87 1.96
N ALA A 181 1.26 4.78 1.93
CA ALA A 181 2.44 4.57 2.75
C ALA A 181 3.67 4.51 1.85
N ASN A 182 4.78 5.11 2.27
CA ASN A 182 6.01 5.12 1.50
C ASN A 182 7.21 4.90 2.42
N GLN A 183 8.28 4.35 1.85
CA GLN A 183 9.57 4.30 2.53
C GLN A 183 10.09 5.73 2.80
N LYS A 184 10.76 5.94 3.94
CA LYS A 184 11.40 7.22 4.29
C LYS A 184 12.85 6.96 4.74
N GLY A 185 13.78 7.77 4.26
CA GLY A 185 15.22 7.61 4.53
C GLY A 185 16.02 7.01 3.38
N CYS A 186 17.31 6.77 3.60
CA CYS A 186 18.17 6.00 2.69
C CYS A 186 18.03 4.50 2.99
N ASP A 187 18.07 3.60 1.99
CA ASP A 187 18.06 2.13 2.22
C ASP A 187 19.33 1.41 1.81
N GLY A 188 20.42 2.15 1.57
CA GLY A 188 21.75 1.59 1.31
C GLY A 188 22.35 1.99 -0.02
N ASP A 189 21.76 2.96 -0.74
CA ASP A 189 22.29 3.46 -1.99
C ASP A 189 22.25 5.00 -2.10
N ARG A 190 22.32 5.51 -3.33
CA ARG A 190 22.30 6.97 -3.61
C ARG A 190 20.93 7.61 -3.47
N LEU A 191 19.85 6.83 -3.32
CA LEU A 191 18.49 7.35 -3.29
C LEU A 191 18.08 7.66 -1.85
N TYR A 192 17.29 8.72 -1.72
CA TYR A 192 16.58 9.03 -0.50
C TYR A 192 15.08 8.87 -0.77
N TYR A 193 14.38 8.09 0.02
CA TYR A 193 12.93 7.93 -0.08
C TYR A 193 12.26 8.99 0.80
N ASP A 194 11.35 9.75 0.22
CA ASP A 194 10.85 10.99 0.80
C ASP A 194 9.53 10.82 1.56
N GLY A 195 9.11 9.60 1.90
CA GLY A 195 7.90 9.41 2.69
C GLY A 195 6.69 10.08 2.02
N CYS A 196 6.18 11.16 2.63
CA CYS A 196 4.89 11.78 2.30
C CYS A 196 3.76 10.74 2.30
N ALA A 197 3.75 9.90 3.34
CA ALA A 197 2.58 9.09 3.62
C ALA A 197 1.37 10.03 3.80
N LEU A 198 0.18 9.59 3.39
CA LEU A 198 -1.00 10.43 3.51
C LEU A 198 -2.28 9.60 3.61
N ILE A 199 -3.29 10.20 4.21
CA ILE A 199 -4.67 9.69 4.22
C ILE A 199 -5.54 10.73 3.55
N ALA A 200 -6.25 10.34 2.50
CA ALA A 200 -7.18 11.19 1.76
C ALA A 200 -8.57 10.55 1.71
N MET A 201 -9.61 11.37 1.63
CA MET A 201 -10.97 10.91 1.41
C MET A 201 -11.73 11.94 0.56
N ASN A 202 -12.41 11.47 -0.49
CA ASN A 202 -13.29 12.28 -1.35
C ASN A 202 -12.68 13.61 -1.85
N GLY A 203 -11.37 13.65 -2.11
CA GLY A 203 -10.67 14.85 -2.59
C GLY A 203 -10.11 15.77 -1.49
N CYS A 204 -10.21 15.37 -0.22
CA CYS A 204 -9.61 16.09 0.91
C CYS A 204 -8.50 15.26 1.55
N ILE A 205 -7.49 15.92 2.12
CA ILE A 205 -6.42 15.28 2.91
C ILE A 205 -6.81 15.33 4.39
N PHE A 206 -6.57 14.24 5.12
CA PHE A 206 -6.87 14.10 6.55
C PHE A 206 -5.62 13.85 7.39
N ALA A 207 -4.55 13.33 6.78
CA ALA A 207 -3.25 13.20 7.43
C ALA A 207 -2.12 13.38 6.41
N GLN A 208 -1.08 14.09 6.83
CA GLN A 208 0.14 14.33 6.07
C GLN A 208 1.35 13.84 6.89
N GLY A 209 2.14 12.95 6.31
CA GLY A 209 3.40 12.49 6.88
C GLY A 209 4.58 13.34 6.43
N SER A 210 5.68 13.22 7.16
CA SER A 210 6.89 13.99 6.93
C SER A 210 7.53 13.63 5.59
N GLN A 211 7.99 14.64 4.85
CA GLN A 211 8.80 14.42 3.64
C GLN A 211 10.25 14.03 4.01
N PHE A 212 10.78 14.70 5.04
CA PHE A 212 12.14 14.49 5.54
C PHE A 212 12.10 14.51 7.07
N SER A 213 12.57 13.44 7.72
CA SER A 213 12.77 13.43 9.18
C SER A 213 13.78 12.34 9.56
N LEU A 214 14.37 12.47 10.75
CA LEU A 214 15.33 11.50 11.27
C LEU A 214 14.66 10.29 11.96
N ASP A 215 13.32 10.26 12.01
CA ASP A 215 12.57 9.18 12.65
C ASP A 215 12.62 7.91 11.80
N ASP A 216 12.95 6.79 12.40
CA ASP A 216 12.93 5.49 11.70
C ASP A 216 11.49 5.01 11.43
N VAL A 217 10.52 5.42 12.24
CA VAL A 217 9.10 5.04 12.11
C VAL A 217 8.21 6.25 12.35
N GLU A 218 7.30 6.50 11.41
CA GLU A 218 6.21 7.49 11.51
C GLU A 218 4.91 6.80 11.12
N VAL A 219 3.85 7.00 11.91
CA VAL A 219 2.54 6.37 11.70
C VAL A 219 1.49 7.46 11.63
N LEU A 220 0.66 7.42 10.58
CA LEU A 220 -0.49 8.30 10.42
C LEU A 220 -1.78 7.54 10.72
N VAL A 221 -2.69 8.20 11.41
CA VAL A 221 -4.01 7.67 11.78
C VAL A 221 -5.04 8.74 11.48
N ALA A 222 -6.21 8.31 10.99
CA ALA A 222 -7.39 9.15 10.86
C ALA A 222 -8.64 8.30 11.13
N THR A 223 -9.57 8.85 11.90
CA THR A 223 -10.89 8.27 12.16
C THR A 223 -11.88 8.88 11.18
N LEU A 224 -12.45 8.08 10.27
CA LEU A 224 -13.27 8.54 9.14
C LEU A 224 -14.58 7.77 9.08
N ASP A 225 -15.68 8.43 8.70
CA ASP A 225 -16.98 7.80 8.53
C ASP A 225 -17.12 7.21 7.11
N LEU A 226 -17.42 5.91 7.03
CA LEU A 226 -17.68 5.23 5.76
C LEU A 226 -18.96 5.73 5.08
N GLU A 227 -19.92 6.27 5.83
CA GLU A 227 -21.14 6.84 5.26
C GLU A 227 -20.87 8.13 4.48
N ASP A 228 -19.79 8.86 4.77
CA ASP A 228 -19.36 10.00 3.96
C ASP A 228 -18.91 9.56 2.56
N VAL A 229 -18.22 8.42 2.46
CA VAL A 229 -17.87 7.80 1.16
C VAL A 229 -19.13 7.38 0.40
N ARG A 230 -20.05 6.70 1.08
CA ARG A 230 -21.29 6.19 0.48
C ARG A 230 -22.17 7.33 -0.03
N SER A 231 -22.34 8.38 0.77
CA SER A 231 -23.13 9.56 0.46
C SER A 231 -22.50 10.37 -0.67
N HIS A 232 -21.18 10.60 -0.62
CA HIS A 232 -20.44 11.28 -1.69
C HIS A 232 -20.59 10.54 -3.03
N ARG A 233 -20.48 9.20 -3.03
CA ARG A 233 -20.69 8.39 -4.24
C ARG A 233 -22.14 8.40 -4.73
N ALA A 234 -23.11 8.48 -3.83
CA ALA A 234 -24.52 8.55 -4.18
C ALA A 234 -24.87 9.86 -4.91
N GLU A 235 -24.21 10.97 -4.56
CA GLU A 235 -24.36 12.27 -5.23
C GLU A 235 -23.95 12.22 -6.72
N ILE A 236 -22.95 11.40 -7.05
CA ILE A 236 -22.37 11.33 -8.40
C ILE A 236 -23.12 10.31 -9.28
N SER A 237 -24.25 10.72 -9.85
CA SER A 237 -25.12 9.86 -10.67
C SER A 237 -24.43 9.21 -11.87
N SER A 238 -23.52 9.92 -12.55
CA SER A 238 -22.78 9.39 -13.71
C SER A 238 -21.85 8.23 -13.34
N ARG A 239 -21.22 8.28 -12.15
CA ARG A 239 -20.41 7.21 -11.59
C ARG A 239 -21.25 5.96 -11.33
N ASN A 240 -22.45 6.13 -10.76
CA ASN A 240 -23.34 5.02 -10.44
C ASN A 240 -23.78 4.23 -11.70
N LEU A 241 -23.96 4.92 -12.84
CA LEU A 241 -24.21 4.28 -14.13
C LEU A 241 -23.01 3.49 -14.66
N ALA A 242 -21.78 3.93 -14.39
CA ALA A 242 -20.58 3.19 -14.74
C ALA A 242 -20.37 1.97 -13.84
N ALA A 243 -20.64 2.12 -12.54
CA ALA A 243 -20.51 1.07 -11.53
C ALA A 243 -21.42 -0.14 -11.83
N SER A 244 -22.62 0.08 -12.36
CA SER A 244 -23.55 -1.00 -12.70
C SER A 244 -23.10 -1.91 -13.86
N LYS A 245 -22.01 -1.55 -14.56
CA LYS A 245 -21.49 -2.27 -15.73
C LYS A 245 -20.12 -2.92 -15.48
N VAL A 246 -19.53 -2.74 -14.30
CA VAL A 246 -18.17 -3.21 -14.03
C VAL A 246 -18.16 -4.74 -13.92
N SER A 247 -17.09 -5.36 -14.40
CA SER A 247 -16.83 -6.77 -14.10
C SER A 247 -16.35 -6.87 -12.65
N PRO A 248 -16.96 -7.72 -11.81
CA PRO A 248 -16.70 -7.72 -10.39
C PRO A 248 -15.28 -8.21 -10.07
N TYR A 249 -14.72 -7.72 -8.96
CA TYR A 249 -13.49 -8.29 -8.42
C TYR A 249 -13.76 -9.60 -7.68
N PRO A 250 -12.84 -10.58 -7.72
CA PRO A 250 -12.82 -11.65 -6.73
C PRO A 250 -12.78 -11.05 -5.32
N ARG A 251 -13.66 -11.53 -4.44
CA ARG A 251 -13.77 -11.03 -3.06
C ARG A 251 -13.33 -12.10 -2.05
N VAL A 252 -12.28 -11.79 -1.29
CA VAL A 252 -11.89 -12.59 -0.12
C VAL A 252 -12.75 -12.16 1.04
N LYS A 253 -13.61 -13.05 1.54
CA LYS A 253 -14.46 -12.79 2.70
C LYS A 253 -13.62 -12.83 3.97
N VAL A 254 -13.66 -11.78 4.76
CA VAL A 254 -12.91 -11.65 6.01
C VAL A 254 -13.91 -11.48 7.14
N ASP A 255 -13.88 -12.39 8.11
CA ASP A 255 -14.77 -12.34 9.27
C ASP A 255 -14.27 -11.35 10.33
N PHE A 256 -14.28 -10.07 9.97
CA PHE A 256 -13.77 -8.97 10.77
C PHE A 256 -14.60 -7.71 10.48
N ALA A 257 -14.75 -6.82 11.46
CA ALA A 257 -15.33 -5.50 11.28
C ALA A 257 -14.23 -4.47 11.55
N LEU A 258 -14.06 -3.51 10.64
CA LEU A 258 -13.07 -2.44 10.83
C LEU A 258 -13.53 -1.41 11.86
N SER A 259 -14.83 -1.20 11.96
CA SER A 259 -15.47 -0.35 12.96
C SER A 259 -15.91 -1.16 14.17
N CYS A 260 -15.78 -0.56 15.35
CA CYS A 260 -16.29 -1.09 16.60
C CYS A 260 -17.29 -0.12 17.24
N ARG A 261 -18.16 -0.62 18.13
CA ARG A 261 -19.21 0.20 18.73
C ARG A 261 -18.68 1.33 19.61
N GLU A 262 -17.43 1.22 20.07
CA GLU A 262 -16.78 2.20 20.94
C GLU A 262 -16.30 3.42 20.13
N ASP A 263 -16.13 3.29 18.81
CA ASP A 263 -15.70 4.35 17.88
C ASP A 263 -16.70 5.51 17.78
N LEU A 264 -17.98 5.29 18.17
CA LEU A 264 -19.01 6.33 18.19
C LEU A 264 -18.67 7.52 19.10
N LEU A 265 -17.69 7.36 20.00
CA LEU A 265 -17.22 8.39 20.91
C LEU A 265 -15.97 9.12 20.38
N GLU A 266 -15.33 8.60 19.33
CA GLU A 266 -14.16 9.25 18.74
C GLU A 266 -14.60 10.34 17.75
N PRO A 267 -14.07 11.57 17.87
CA PRO A 267 -14.38 12.61 16.90
C PRO A 267 -13.77 12.23 15.53
N PRO A 268 -14.52 12.42 14.42
CA PRO A 268 -13.96 12.22 13.10
C PRO A 268 -12.80 13.20 12.87
N SER A 269 -11.83 12.77 12.08
CA SER A 269 -10.71 13.61 11.68
C SER A 269 -11.17 14.72 10.73
N GLU A 270 -10.66 15.92 10.91
CA GLU A 270 -10.99 17.08 10.07
C GLU A 270 -10.03 17.18 8.87
N PRO A 271 -10.49 17.70 7.72
CA PRO A 271 -9.62 17.97 6.58
C PRO A 271 -8.49 18.97 6.91
N ILE A 272 -7.33 18.76 6.30
CA ILE A 272 -6.16 19.64 6.40
C ILE A 272 -5.72 20.14 5.02
N GLU A 273 -5.07 21.30 5.01
CA GLU A 273 -4.34 21.78 3.84
C GLU A 273 -2.93 21.19 3.81
N TRP A 274 -2.51 20.71 2.63
CA TRP A 274 -1.17 20.17 2.47
C TRP A 274 -0.12 21.29 2.53
N THR A 275 0.87 21.15 3.41
CA THR A 275 1.98 22.10 3.51
C THR A 275 3.18 21.56 2.73
N TYR A 276 3.65 22.33 1.74
CA TYR A 276 4.82 21.99 0.94
C TYR A 276 6.08 22.70 1.46
N HIS A 277 7.22 22.01 1.34
CA HIS A 277 8.51 22.64 1.51
C HIS A 277 8.85 23.53 0.31
N SER A 278 9.52 24.66 0.57
CA SER A 278 10.18 25.44 -0.48
C SER A 278 11.32 24.63 -1.12
N PRO A 279 11.75 24.95 -2.34
CA PRO A 279 12.89 24.29 -2.96
C PRO A 279 14.16 24.35 -2.10
N GLU A 280 14.39 25.47 -1.41
CA GLU A 280 15.52 25.66 -0.50
C GLU A 280 15.42 24.75 0.73
N GLU A 281 14.22 24.59 1.28
CA GLU A 281 13.95 23.65 2.38
C GLU A 281 14.17 22.20 1.93
N GLU A 282 13.65 21.79 0.76
CA GLU A 282 13.88 20.44 0.21
C GLU A 282 15.38 20.14 0.04
N ILE A 283 16.15 21.12 -0.47
CA ILE A 283 17.61 21.03 -0.61
C ILE A 283 18.30 20.94 0.75
N SER A 284 17.80 21.66 1.75
CA SER A 284 18.40 21.64 3.09
C SER A 284 18.11 20.36 3.85
N LEU A 285 16.91 19.79 3.70
CA LEU A 285 16.42 18.69 4.52
C LEU A 285 16.73 17.31 3.92
N GLY A 286 16.49 17.11 2.61
CA GLY A 286 16.65 15.81 1.96
C GLY A 286 18.08 15.28 2.01
N PRO A 287 19.06 15.99 1.42
CA PRO A 287 20.48 15.64 1.52
C PRO A 287 20.98 15.54 2.97
N ALA A 288 20.49 16.36 3.90
CA ALA A 288 20.89 16.28 5.30
C ALA A 288 20.44 14.96 5.95
N CYS A 289 19.18 14.56 5.75
CA CYS A 289 18.67 13.28 6.24
C CYS A 289 19.38 12.09 5.58
N TRP A 290 19.70 12.19 4.29
CA TRP A 290 20.49 11.17 3.59
C TRP A 290 21.89 11.02 4.17
N LEU A 291 22.60 12.12 4.44
CA LEU A 291 23.93 12.10 5.06
C LEU A 291 23.90 11.52 6.47
N TRP A 292 22.84 11.81 7.24
CA TRP A 292 22.65 11.23 8.56
C TRP A 292 22.53 9.70 8.50
N ASP A 293 21.68 9.18 7.61
CA ASP A 293 21.52 7.74 7.41
C ASP A 293 22.81 7.08 6.91
N PHE A 294 23.51 7.74 5.98
CA PHE A 294 24.78 7.26 5.45
C PHE A 294 25.82 7.14 6.57
N LEU A 295 25.99 8.19 7.38
CA LEU A 295 26.94 8.23 8.50
C LEU A 295 26.62 7.10 9.50
N ARG A 296 25.40 7.09 10.05
CA ARG A 296 25.04 6.15 11.14
C ARG A 296 25.06 4.67 10.72
N ARG A 297 24.87 4.37 9.43
CA ARG A 297 24.83 3.00 8.89
C ARG A 297 26.16 2.53 8.29
N SER A 298 27.08 3.45 7.99
CA SER A 298 28.40 3.12 7.45
C SER A 298 29.34 2.47 8.47
N GLY A 299 29.06 2.62 9.77
CA GLY A 299 29.96 2.21 10.84
C GLY A 299 31.21 3.10 11.00
N GLN A 300 31.19 4.31 10.41
CA GLN A 300 32.22 5.34 10.56
C GLN A 300 31.99 6.24 11.77
#